data_AF-T0GHG6-F1
#
_entry.id   AF-T0GHG6-F1
#
_cell.length_a   1.000
_cell.length_b   1.000
_cell.length_c   1.000
_cell.angle_alpha   90.00
_cell.angle_beta   90.00
_cell.angle_gamma   90.00
#
_symmetry.space_group_name_H-M   'P 1'
#
loop_
_entity.id
_entity.type
_entity.pdbx_description
1 polymer ?
#
loop_
_entity_poly.entity_id
_entity_poly.type
_entity_poly.pdbx_seq_one_letter_code
_entity_poly.pdbx_strand_id
1 'polypeptide(L)'
;MVARRHGGPEVIEREDFDPGAPGAGEVLIAQEAVGLNFIDTYFRTGLYPAPLPVPLGAEGAGRIAAVGPGVARLAVGDRVACESGLGAYATHRIVPADRVVPIPDGVSVEGAAAMMLKGMTACYLAEDTITLAAGQVALVHAAAGGVGSVLVPWLRDKGVVVIAHCGSAEKAATVRADHSLHGPFDTLAATVIALTGGQGVDVVYDGVGKDSWDASLASLRRRGLMVSYGNASGAVPPVSLLDLGKGRSLYVTRPSLFDYVATAEELAATAARLFDRMARGVVQACIGQRFPLSQAAEAHRALEGRRTTGATILIP
;
A
#
# COMPACT_ATOMS: atom_id res chain seq x y z
N MET A 1 -20.70 -1.82 -3.90
CA MET A 1 -20.54 -3.16 -3.31
C MET A 1 -20.42 -3.03 -1.82
N VAL A 2 -21.18 -3.84 -1.10
CA VAL A 2 -21.27 -3.82 0.36
C VAL A 2 -21.16 -5.23 0.93
N ALA A 3 -20.84 -5.35 2.22
CA ALA A 3 -20.95 -6.59 2.98
C ALA A 3 -21.90 -6.39 4.17
N ARG A 4 -23.03 -7.12 4.19
CA ARG A 4 -24.04 -7.01 5.27
C ARG A 4 -23.72 -7.84 6.51
N ARG A 5 -22.75 -8.74 6.40
CA ARG A 5 -22.18 -9.55 7.47
C ARG A 5 -20.70 -9.78 7.19
N HIS A 6 -19.91 -10.08 8.21
CA HIS A 6 -18.52 -10.48 8.01
C HIS A 6 -18.42 -11.90 7.44
N GLY A 7 -17.41 -12.17 6.60
CA GLY A 7 -17.19 -13.50 6.04
C GLY A 7 -16.19 -13.55 4.89
N GLY A 8 -16.24 -14.65 4.14
CA GLY A 8 -15.46 -14.84 2.92
C GLY A 8 -16.00 -13.99 1.76
N PRO A 9 -15.42 -14.10 0.55
CA PRO A 9 -15.84 -13.29 -0.60
C PRO A 9 -17.33 -13.41 -0.98
N GLU A 10 -18.01 -14.48 -0.57
CA GLU A 10 -19.45 -14.70 -0.77
C GLU A 10 -20.38 -13.70 -0.06
N VAL A 11 -19.88 -12.90 0.88
CA VAL A 11 -20.68 -11.84 1.54
C VAL A 11 -20.73 -10.53 0.76
N ILE A 12 -20.00 -10.44 -0.35
CA ILE A 12 -19.94 -9.22 -1.17
C ILE A 12 -21.19 -9.16 -2.04
N GLU A 13 -22.01 -8.13 -1.81
CA GLU A 13 -23.30 -7.94 -2.45
C GLU A 13 -23.31 -6.64 -3.26
N ARG A 14 -24.01 -6.67 -4.40
CA ARG A 14 -24.33 -5.47 -5.18
C ARG A 14 -25.56 -4.81 -4.58
N GLU A 15 -25.47 -3.50 -4.43
CA GLU A 15 -26.56 -2.65 -4.01
C GLU A 15 -26.62 -1.47 -4.97
N ASP A 16 -27.81 -1.20 -5.50
CA ASP A 16 -28.07 0.01 -6.26
C ASP A 16 -28.29 1.17 -5.28
N PHE A 17 -27.81 2.35 -5.62
CA PHE A 17 -27.88 3.52 -4.76
C PHE A 17 -27.97 4.80 -5.60
N ASP A 18 -28.42 5.89 -4.98
CA ASP A 18 -28.31 7.24 -5.50
C ASP A 18 -27.16 7.95 -4.77
N PRO A 19 -26.09 8.40 -5.46
CA PRO A 19 -25.02 9.14 -4.80
C PRO A 19 -25.49 10.49 -4.24
N GLY A 20 -26.59 11.06 -4.72
CA GLY A 20 -27.02 12.40 -4.37
C GLY A 20 -26.06 13.49 -4.87
N ALA A 21 -26.21 14.70 -4.33
CA ALA A 21 -25.33 15.84 -4.62
C ALA A 21 -24.27 16.01 -3.52
N PRO A 22 -23.02 16.38 -3.87
CA PRO A 22 -21.98 16.64 -2.87
C PRO A 22 -22.34 17.83 -1.98
N GLY A 23 -22.11 17.68 -0.68
CA GLY A 23 -22.28 18.73 0.31
C GLY A 23 -21.17 19.78 0.29
N ALA A 24 -21.22 20.73 1.21
CA ALA A 24 -20.19 21.75 1.32
C ALA A 24 -18.80 21.13 1.60
N GLY A 25 -17.79 21.51 0.82
CA GLY A 25 -16.44 20.96 0.92
C GLY A 25 -16.25 19.56 0.31
N GLU A 26 -17.25 19.03 -0.40
CA GLU A 26 -17.20 17.69 -0.99
C GLU A 26 -17.21 17.73 -2.52
N VAL A 27 -16.77 16.63 -3.14
CA VAL A 27 -16.89 16.40 -4.58
C VAL A 27 -17.49 15.02 -4.84
N LEU A 28 -18.27 14.92 -5.91
CA LEU A 28 -18.75 13.66 -6.44
C LEU A 28 -17.78 13.19 -7.52
N ILE A 29 -17.18 12.01 -7.34
CA ILE A 29 -16.31 11.37 -8.33
C ILE A 29 -17.13 10.31 -9.07
N ALA A 30 -17.18 10.39 -10.39
CA ALA A 30 -17.52 9.28 -11.27
C ALA A 30 -16.27 8.42 -11.44
N GLN A 31 -16.29 7.21 -10.90
CA GLN A 31 -15.10 6.36 -10.86
C GLN A 31 -14.87 5.67 -12.20
N GLU A 32 -13.63 5.68 -12.66
CA GLU A 32 -13.20 4.97 -13.87
C GLU A 32 -12.39 3.71 -13.50
N ALA A 33 -11.74 3.71 -12.34
CA ALA A 33 -11.02 2.55 -11.81
C ALA A 33 -10.97 2.59 -10.28
N VAL A 34 -11.04 1.42 -9.65
CA VAL A 34 -11.03 1.26 -8.20
C VAL A 34 -9.92 0.29 -7.82
N GLY A 35 -9.09 0.65 -6.85
CA GLY A 35 -7.99 -0.20 -6.39
C GLY A 35 -8.50 -1.31 -5.47
N LEU A 36 -8.02 -2.55 -5.67
CA LEU A 36 -8.20 -3.65 -4.71
C LEU A 36 -6.91 -3.82 -3.89
N ASN A 37 -7.05 -3.75 -2.57
CA ASN A 37 -5.97 -3.90 -1.61
C ASN A 37 -6.28 -4.97 -0.57
N PHE A 38 -5.24 -5.50 0.07
CA PHE A 38 -5.40 -6.57 1.06
C PHE A 38 -6.19 -6.12 2.30
N ILE A 39 -6.11 -4.82 2.65
CA ILE A 39 -6.88 -4.22 3.74
C ILE A 39 -8.39 -4.32 3.54
N ASP A 40 -8.86 -4.37 2.29
CA ASP A 40 -10.29 -4.53 1.98
C ASP A 40 -10.81 -5.89 2.46
N THR A 41 -9.95 -6.90 2.48
CA THR A 41 -10.27 -8.23 3.03
C THR A 41 -10.41 -8.18 4.55
N TYR A 42 -9.65 -7.33 5.25
CA TYR A 42 -9.69 -7.20 6.71
C TYR A 42 -10.99 -6.56 7.18
N PHE A 43 -11.49 -5.54 6.48
CA PHE A 43 -12.82 -4.98 6.74
C PHE A 43 -13.94 -5.99 6.43
N ARG A 44 -13.86 -6.68 5.29
CA ARG A 44 -14.87 -7.70 4.92
C ARG A 44 -14.93 -8.85 5.92
N THR A 45 -13.79 -9.34 6.39
CA THR A 45 -13.69 -10.46 7.35
C THR A 45 -13.96 -10.06 8.81
N GLY A 46 -14.01 -8.76 9.10
CA GLY A 46 -14.20 -8.23 10.45
C GLY A 46 -12.94 -8.21 11.31
N LEU A 47 -11.76 -8.50 10.72
CA LEU A 47 -10.48 -8.30 11.40
C LEU A 47 -10.29 -6.81 11.77
N TYR A 48 -10.66 -5.92 10.85
CA TYR A 48 -10.75 -4.48 11.12
C TYR A 48 -12.21 -4.10 11.35
N PRO A 49 -12.52 -3.41 12.47
CA PRO A 49 -13.90 -3.08 12.81
C PRO A 49 -14.45 -2.01 11.87
N ALA A 50 -15.67 -2.22 11.40
CA ALA A 50 -16.47 -1.24 10.66
C ALA A 50 -17.97 -1.53 10.88
N PRO A 51 -18.84 -0.51 10.87
CA PRO A 51 -20.28 -0.72 11.00
C PRO A 51 -20.83 -1.50 9.80
N LEU A 52 -21.75 -2.44 10.06
CA LEU A 52 -22.48 -3.17 9.02
C LEU A 52 -23.73 -2.38 8.59
N PRO A 53 -24.10 -2.38 7.30
CA PRO A 53 -23.36 -2.96 6.17
C PRO A 53 -22.06 -2.18 5.90
N VAL A 54 -20.97 -2.91 5.64
CA VAL A 54 -19.65 -2.32 5.36
C VAL A 54 -19.57 -1.98 3.86
N PRO A 55 -19.44 -0.69 3.48
CA PRO A 55 -19.04 -0.31 2.12
C PRO A 55 -17.60 -0.77 1.88
N LEU A 56 -17.30 -1.33 0.71
CA LEU A 56 -15.98 -1.91 0.46
C LEU A 56 -15.06 -0.97 -0.32
N GLY A 57 -13.76 -1.12 -0.10
CA GLY A 57 -12.69 -0.37 -0.75
C GLY A 57 -12.53 1.07 -0.25
N ALA A 58 -11.31 1.59 -0.31
CA ALA A 58 -11.02 3.00 0.01
C ALA A 58 -10.31 3.75 -1.12
N GLU A 59 -9.68 3.03 -2.05
CA GLU A 59 -8.85 3.55 -3.14
C GLU A 59 -9.61 3.59 -4.47
N GLY A 60 -9.55 4.71 -5.18
CA GLY A 60 -10.08 4.81 -6.53
C GLY A 60 -9.71 6.09 -7.25
N ALA A 61 -9.98 6.11 -8.55
CA ALA A 61 -9.71 7.24 -9.42
C ALA A 61 -10.78 7.37 -10.51
N GLY A 62 -10.96 8.61 -10.99
CA GLY A 62 -11.96 8.92 -11.98
C GLY A 62 -12.01 10.40 -12.29
N ARG A 63 -13.21 10.91 -12.56
CA ARG A 63 -13.45 12.32 -12.83
C ARG A 63 -14.43 12.94 -11.87
N ILE A 64 -14.25 14.21 -11.58
CA ILE A 64 -15.23 14.98 -10.82
C ILE A 64 -16.49 15.15 -11.68
N ALA A 65 -17.60 14.60 -11.20
CA ALA A 65 -18.91 14.71 -11.81
C ALA A 65 -19.70 15.92 -11.26
N ALA A 66 -19.50 16.26 -9.99
CA ALA A 66 -20.09 17.43 -9.36
C ALA A 66 -19.20 17.97 -8.24
N VAL A 67 -19.34 19.26 -7.95
CA VAL A 67 -18.57 19.97 -6.91
C VAL A 67 -19.56 20.64 -5.95
N GLY A 68 -19.36 20.42 -4.65
CA GLY A 68 -20.18 21.03 -3.62
C GLY A 68 -19.74 22.46 -3.26
N PRO A 69 -20.56 23.21 -2.51
CA PRO A 69 -20.25 24.57 -2.11
C PRO A 69 -18.90 24.69 -1.37
N GLY A 70 -18.14 25.77 -1.63
CA GLY A 70 -16.89 26.06 -0.92
C GLY A 70 -15.65 25.33 -1.45
N VAL A 71 -15.78 24.46 -2.44
CA VAL A 71 -14.64 23.83 -3.12
C VAL A 71 -14.14 24.74 -4.24
N ALA A 72 -12.91 25.25 -4.12
CA ALA A 72 -12.35 26.23 -5.06
C ALA A 72 -11.25 25.68 -5.98
N ARG A 73 -10.59 24.57 -5.61
CA ARG A 73 -9.38 24.06 -6.28
C ARG A 73 -9.63 22.86 -7.21
N LEU A 74 -10.89 22.47 -7.36
CA LEU A 74 -11.32 21.31 -8.12
C LEU A 74 -12.54 21.67 -8.97
N ALA A 75 -12.59 21.17 -10.19
CA ALA A 75 -13.65 21.46 -11.16
C ALA A 75 -14.22 20.16 -11.78
N VAL A 76 -15.46 20.25 -12.26
CA VAL A 76 -16.08 19.15 -13.02
C VAL A 76 -15.23 18.79 -14.24
N GLY A 77 -14.95 17.51 -14.42
CA GLY A 77 -14.11 16.96 -15.49
C GLY A 77 -12.66 16.69 -15.10
N ASP A 78 -12.18 17.26 -13.97
CA ASP A 78 -10.83 17.02 -13.46
C ASP A 78 -10.62 15.52 -13.19
N ARG A 79 -9.48 14.99 -13.64
CA ARG A 79 -9.05 13.63 -13.29
C ARG A 79 -8.47 13.64 -11.90
N VAL A 80 -9.00 12.79 -11.03
CA VAL A 80 -8.63 12.75 -9.63
C VAL A 80 -8.50 11.34 -9.11
N ALA A 81 -7.69 11.16 -8.08
CA ALA A 81 -7.57 9.94 -7.32
C ALA A 81 -7.75 10.22 -5.83
N CYS A 82 -8.16 9.20 -5.08
CA CYS A 82 -8.30 9.28 -3.64
C CYS A 82 -8.03 7.92 -3.00
N GLU A 83 -7.52 7.96 -1.76
CA GLU A 83 -7.52 6.86 -0.82
C GLU A 83 -8.06 7.45 0.48
N SER A 84 -9.37 7.37 0.66
CA SER A 84 -10.04 8.06 1.76
C SER A 84 -11.41 7.48 2.02
N GLY A 85 -11.60 6.89 3.19
CA GLY A 85 -12.89 6.37 3.63
C GLY A 85 -13.36 5.16 2.81
N LEU A 86 -14.14 4.30 3.47
CA LEU A 86 -14.74 3.13 2.83
C LEU A 86 -15.81 3.53 1.78
N GLY A 87 -16.05 2.65 0.81
CA GLY A 87 -17.07 2.81 -0.24
C GLY A 87 -16.53 3.06 -1.64
N ALA A 88 -15.24 2.85 -1.88
CA ALA A 88 -14.65 2.97 -3.21
C ALA A 88 -15.18 1.94 -4.21
N TYR A 89 -15.78 0.82 -3.77
CA TYR A 89 -16.33 -0.18 -4.68
C TYR A 89 -17.70 0.25 -5.21
N ALA A 90 -17.75 1.38 -5.89
CA ALA A 90 -18.96 2.02 -6.39
C ALA A 90 -18.69 2.73 -7.72
N THR A 91 -19.73 2.92 -8.53
CA THR A 91 -19.64 3.68 -9.79
C THR A 91 -19.44 5.16 -9.54
N HIS A 92 -19.96 5.67 -8.42
CA HIS A 92 -19.80 7.05 -7.99
C HIS A 92 -19.54 7.09 -6.48
N ARG A 93 -18.84 8.13 -6.01
CA ARG A 93 -18.68 8.36 -4.58
C ARG A 93 -18.51 9.83 -4.27
N ILE A 94 -19.11 10.27 -3.16
CA ILE A 94 -18.84 11.57 -2.57
C ILE A 94 -17.64 11.45 -1.63
N VAL A 95 -16.71 12.38 -1.73
CA VAL A 95 -15.53 12.45 -0.87
C VAL A 95 -15.23 13.91 -0.48
N PRO A 96 -14.67 14.15 0.71
CA PRO A 96 -14.14 15.47 1.07
C PRO A 96 -13.11 15.93 0.05
N ALA A 97 -13.24 17.16 -0.43
CA ALA A 97 -12.37 17.72 -1.47
C ALA A 97 -10.90 17.80 -1.04
N ASP A 98 -10.64 17.90 0.27
CA ASP A 98 -9.31 17.92 0.87
C ASP A 98 -8.65 16.52 0.97
N ARG A 99 -9.39 15.47 0.59
CA ARG A 99 -8.92 14.08 0.48
C ARG A 99 -8.77 13.60 -0.96
N VAL A 100 -8.85 14.51 -1.92
CA VAL A 100 -8.79 14.24 -3.34
C VAL A 100 -7.53 14.87 -3.92
N VAL A 101 -6.78 14.10 -4.71
CA VAL A 101 -5.58 14.58 -5.38
C VAL A 101 -5.78 14.63 -6.91
N PRO A 102 -5.41 15.74 -7.57
CA PRO A 102 -5.40 15.80 -9.03
C PRO A 102 -4.40 14.81 -9.62
N ILE A 103 -4.80 14.14 -10.70
CA ILE A 103 -3.91 13.26 -11.47
C ILE A 103 -3.21 14.10 -12.54
N PRO A 104 -1.86 14.22 -12.49
CA PRO A 104 -1.12 15.01 -13.47
C PRO A 104 -1.12 14.36 -14.85
N ASP A 105 -0.79 15.16 -15.86
CA ASP A 105 -0.53 14.64 -17.20
C ASP A 105 0.61 13.61 -17.19
N GLY A 106 0.47 12.57 -18.00
CA GLY A 106 1.40 11.44 -18.04
C GLY A 106 1.07 10.30 -17.09
N VAL A 107 0.16 10.48 -16.12
CA VAL A 107 -0.35 9.40 -15.26
C VAL A 107 -1.76 9.01 -15.70
N SER A 108 -1.98 7.71 -15.95
CA SER A 108 -3.31 7.21 -16.30
C SER A 108 -4.20 7.10 -15.06
N VAL A 109 -5.52 7.19 -15.26
CA VAL A 109 -6.52 7.05 -14.17
C VAL A 109 -6.43 5.66 -13.54
N GLU A 110 -6.32 4.60 -14.35
CA GLU A 110 -6.08 3.23 -13.85
C GLU A 110 -4.77 3.13 -13.06
N GLY A 111 -3.71 3.79 -13.53
CA GLY A 111 -2.42 3.82 -12.86
C GLY A 111 -2.49 4.49 -11.50
N ALA A 112 -3.23 5.60 -11.39
CA ALA A 112 -3.47 6.28 -10.13
C ALA A 112 -4.33 5.43 -9.19
N ALA A 113 -5.44 4.85 -9.67
CA ALA A 113 -6.29 3.94 -8.89
C ALA A 113 -5.54 2.70 -8.39
N ALA A 114 -4.49 2.27 -9.09
CA ALA A 114 -3.66 1.16 -8.67
C ALA A 114 -2.56 1.54 -7.66
N MET A 115 -2.32 2.83 -7.39
CA MET A 115 -1.09 3.29 -6.75
C MET A 115 -1.27 4.22 -5.55
N MET A 116 -2.44 4.81 -5.31
CA MET A 116 -2.63 5.72 -4.18
C MET A 116 -2.22 5.08 -2.85
N LEU A 117 -2.86 3.99 -2.42
CA LEU A 117 -2.59 3.35 -1.14
C LEU A 117 -1.15 2.84 -1.07
N LYS A 118 -0.76 1.98 -2.02
CA LYS A 118 0.54 1.28 -1.96
C LYS A 118 1.73 2.19 -2.31
N GLY A 119 1.52 3.14 -3.20
CA GLY A 119 2.52 4.13 -3.61
C GLY A 119 2.74 5.19 -2.54
N MET A 120 1.68 5.72 -1.91
CA MET A 120 1.83 6.63 -0.78
C MET A 120 2.43 5.91 0.44
N THR A 121 2.07 4.62 0.64
CA THR A 121 2.71 3.79 1.66
C THR A 121 4.21 3.66 1.41
N ALA A 122 4.62 3.29 0.20
CA ALA A 122 6.03 3.22 -0.15
C ALA A 122 6.74 4.58 -0.03
N CYS A 123 6.05 5.68 -0.37
CA CYS A 123 6.57 7.04 -0.24
C CYS A 123 6.93 7.35 1.21
N TYR A 124 5.98 7.26 2.14
CA TYR A 124 6.27 7.63 3.53
C TYR A 124 7.26 6.66 4.18
N LEU A 125 7.26 5.38 3.78
CA LEU A 125 8.26 4.41 4.24
C LEU A 125 9.68 4.80 3.82
N ALA A 126 9.85 5.25 2.57
CA ALA A 126 11.15 5.60 1.99
C ALA A 126 11.63 7.03 2.33
N GLU A 127 10.71 7.96 2.57
CA GLU A 127 11.01 9.38 2.74
C GLU A 127 10.90 9.85 4.20
N ASP A 128 9.87 9.40 4.93
CA ASP A 128 9.44 10.07 6.16
C ASP A 128 9.62 9.18 7.41
N THR A 129 9.55 7.86 7.27
CA THR A 129 9.73 6.91 8.41
C THR A 129 11.17 6.90 8.91
N ILE A 130 12.12 7.02 8.00
CA ILE A 130 13.55 7.12 8.28
C ILE A 130 14.24 7.84 7.13
N THR A 131 15.12 8.79 7.44
CA THR A 131 15.97 9.44 6.45
C THR A 131 17.17 8.54 6.13
N LEU A 132 17.10 7.82 5.01
CA LEU A 132 18.23 7.03 4.50
C LEU A 132 19.11 7.87 3.58
N ALA A 133 20.42 7.79 3.78
CA ALA A 133 21.44 8.27 2.88
C ALA A 133 21.81 7.20 1.83
N ALA A 134 22.33 7.64 0.68
CA ALA A 134 22.85 6.74 -0.34
C ALA A 134 23.95 5.82 0.23
N GLY A 135 23.93 4.55 -0.18
CA GLY A 135 24.84 3.51 0.31
C GLY A 135 24.39 2.80 1.60
N GLN A 136 23.39 3.32 2.32
CA GLN A 136 22.76 2.56 3.40
C GLN A 136 21.98 1.36 2.86
N VAL A 137 21.77 0.34 3.69
CA VAL A 137 21.21 -0.95 3.27
C VAL A 137 19.82 -1.17 3.86
N ALA A 138 18.85 -1.50 3.02
CA ALA A 138 17.49 -1.86 3.42
C ALA A 138 17.19 -3.33 3.07
N LEU A 139 16.59 -4.07 4.01
CA LEU A 139 15.92 -5.34 3.72
C LEU A 139 14.43 -5.08 3.51
N VAL A 140 13.88 -5.51 2.38
CA VAL A 140 12.45 -5.38 2.06
C VAL A 140 11.83 -6.76 1.90
N HIS A 141 10.89 -7.10 2.78
CA HIS A 141 10.11 -8.34 2.67
C HIS A 141 8.95 -8.21 1.69
N ALA A 142 8.50 -9.35 1.17
CA ALA A 142 7.44 -9.42 0.16
C ALA A 142 7.69 -8.44 -1.01
N ALA A 143 8.94 -8.38 -1.47
CA ALA A 143 9.43 -7.36 -2.40
C ALA A 143 8.74 -7.40 -3.78
N ALA A 144 8.21 -8.55 -4.20
CA ALA A 144 7.39 -8.68 -5.42
C ALA A 144 5.89 -8.37 -5.20
N GLY A 145 5.47 -8.02 -3.98
CA GLY A 145 4.10 -7.71 -3.61
C GLY A 145 3.72 -6.24 -3.90
N GLY A 146 2.50 -5.85 -3.51
CA GLY A 146 1.95 -4.52 -3.80
C GLY A 146 2.88 -3.36 -3.37
N VAL A 147 3.16 -3.22 -2.07
CA VAL A 147 4.05 -2.16 -1.57
C VAL A 147 5.51 -2.41 -1.95
N GLY A 148 5.99 -3.66 -1.84
CA GLY A 148 7.38 -4.01 -2.16
C GLY A 148 7.79 -3.63 -3.59
N SER A 149 6.90 -3.86 -4.57
CA SER A 149 7.15 -3.54 -5.98
C SER A 149 7.31 -2.04 -6.26
N VAL A 150 6.85 -1.20 -5.33
CA VAL A 150 7.01 0.26 -5.39
C VAL A 150 8.18 0.72 -4.52
N LEU A 151 8.30 0.17 -3.32
CA LEU A 151 9.30 0.56 -2.34
C LEU A 151 10.72 0.22 -2.80
N VAL A 152 10.93 -0.95 -3.43
CA VAL A 152 12.25 -1.34 -3.94
C VAL A 152 12.80 -0.35 -4.96
N PRO A 153 12.13 -0.04 -6.09
CA PRO A 153 12.66 0.93 -7.05
C PRO A 153 12.76 2.34 -6.46
N TRP A 154 11.88 2.72 -5.53
CA TRP A 154 11.96 4.02 -4.85
C TRP A 154 13.23 4.14 -4.00
N LEU A 155 13.55 3.13 -3.20
CA LEU A 155 14.78 3.11 -2.40
C LEU A 155 16.02 3.13 -3.29
N ARG A 156 16.01 2.42 -4.42
CA ARG A 156 17.12 2.43 -5.38
C ARG A 156 17.28 3.79 -6.07
N ASP A 157 16.20 4.47 -6.43
CA ASP A 157 16.23 5.86 -6.95
C ASP A 157 16.86 6.83 -5.93
N LYS A 158 16.74 6.55 -4.62
CA LYS A 158 17.44 7.28 -3.54
C LYS A 158 18.90 6.85 -3.33
N GLY A 159 19.40 5.85 -4.06
CA GLY A 159 20.75 5.31 -3.89
C GLY A 159 20.92 4.38 -2.69
N VAL A 160 19.83 3.88 -2.10
CA VAL A 160 19.87 2.86 -1.03
C VAL A 160 20.16 1.50 -1.66
N VAL A 161 21.02 0.71 -1.02
CA VAL A 161 21.29 -0.69 -1.40
C VAL A 161 20.13 -1.54 -0.90
N VAL A 162 19.44 -2.23 -1.81
CA VAL A 162 18.25 -3.00 -1.46
C VAL A 162 18.52 -4.51 -1.51
N ILE A 163 18.30 -5.16 -0.37
CA ILE A 163 18.14 -6.61 -0.27
C ILE A 163 16.63 -6.89 -0.28
N ALA A 164 16.14 -7.47 -1.37
CA ALA A 164 14.76 -7.87 -1.54
C ALA A 164 14.57 -9.34 -1.12
N HIS A 165 13.56 -9.63 -0.30
CA HIS A 165 13.15 -11.02 0.01
C HIS A 165 11.76 -11.32 -0.55
N CYS A 166 11.66 -12.46 -1.24
CA CYS A 166 10.45 -12.94 -1.89
C CYS A 166 10.09 -14.36 -1.45
N GLY A 167 8.80 -14.70 -1.55
CA GLY A 167 8.30 -16.02 -1.17
C GLY A 167 8.57 -17.16 -2.17
N SER A 168 9.15 -16.88 -3.34
CA SER A 168 9.54 -17.90 -4.33
C SER A 168 10.63 -17.39 -5.27
N ALA A 169 11.29 -18.31 -5.98
CA ALA A 169 12.34 -17.98 -6.94
C ALA A 169 11.80 -17.19 -8.14
N GLU A 170 10.61 -17.54 -8.63
CA GLU A 170 9.94 -16.86 -9.74
C GLU A 170 9.63 -15.40 -9.37
N LYS A 171 9.21 -15.15 -8.12
CA LYS A 171 8.98 -13.79 -7.62
C LYS A 171 10.29 -13.02 -7.42
N ALA A 172 11.32 -13.66 -6.89
CA ALA A 172 12.64 -13.02 -6.73
C ALA A 172 13.22 -12.60 -8.10
N ALA A 173 13.03 -13.40 -9.14
CA ALA A 173 13.52 -13.12 -10.49
C ALA A 173 12.90 -11.87 -11.14
N THR A 174 11.71 -11.42 -10.69
CA THR A 174 11.07 -10.21 -11.24
C THR A 174 11.51 -8.92 -10.54
N VAL A 175 12.10 -9.02 -9.34
CA VAL A 175 12.48 -7.85 -8.53
C VAL A 175 13.89 -7.37 -8.89
N ARG A 176 13.96 -6.14 -9.42
CA ARG A 176 15.23 -5.48 -9.76
C ARG A 176 15.83 -4.78 -8.53
N ALA A 177 16.37 -5.56 -7.60
CA ALA A 177 17.12 -5.12 -6.43
C ALA A 177 18.64 -5.35 -6.59
N ASP A 178 19.45 -4.85 -5.66
CA ASP A 178 20.89 -5.12 -5.63
C ASP A 178 21.17 -6.57 -5.21
N HIS A 179 20.36 -7.10 -4.29
CA HIS A 179 20.26 -8.52 -3.98
C HIS A 179 18.80 -8.95 -3.98
N SER A 180 18.45 -9.99 -4.73
CA SER A 180 17.09 -10.56 -4.73
C SER A 180 17.14 -11.98 -4.20
N LEU A 181 16.52 -12.20 -3.05
CA LEU A 181 16.56 -13.44 -2.28
C LEU A 181 15.19 -14.12 -2.27
N HIS A 182 15.23 -15.44 -2.13
CA HIS A 182 14.10 -16.25 -1.71
C HIS A 182 14.60 -17.30 -0.71
N GLY A 183 13.71 -17.82 0.12
CA GLY A 183 14.06 -18.88 1.07
C GLY A 183 13.36 -18.72 2.42
N PRO A 184 13.52 -19.70 3.31
CA PRO A 184 12.90 -19.69 4.63
C PRO A 184 13.52 -18.60 5.53
N PHE A 185 12.73 -18.08 6.46
CA PHE A 185 13.13 -16.96 7.32
C PHE A 185 14.25 -17.34 8.32
N ASP A 186 14.31 -18.60 8.74
CA ASP A 186 15.31 -19.12 9.69
C ASP A 186 16.77 -18.99 9.20
N THR A 187 16.99 -19.03 7.88
CA THR A 187 18.30 -18.90 7.25
C THR A 187 18.57 -17.50 6.67
N LEU A 188 17.54 -16.65 6.61
CA LEU A 188 17.62 -15.35 5.96
C LEU A 188 18.62 -14.42 6.64
N ALA A 189 18.60 -14.34 7.98
CA ALA A 189 19.46 -13.42 8.71
C ALA A 189 20.95 -13.71 8.45
N ALA A 190 21.37 -14.98 8.44
CA ALA A 190 22.74 -15.36 8.13
C ALA A 190 23.17 -14.89 6.73
N THR A 191 22.28 -15.03 5.74
CA THR A 191 22.52 -14.57 4.37
C THR A 191 22.64 -13.05 4.30
N VAL A 192 21.74 -12.32 4.96
CA VAL A 192 21.74 -10.85 5.01
C VAL A 192 23.01 -10.32 5.69
N ILE A 193 23.42 -10.91 6.82
CA ILE A 193 24.66 -10.56 7.52
C ILE A 193 25.88 -10.80 6.62
N ALA A 194 25.92 -11.91 5.88
CA ALA A 194 27.02 -12.20 4.94
C ALA A 194 27.09 -11.17 3.80
N LEU A 195 25.95 -10.82 3.19
CA LEU A 195 25.87 -9.80 2.12
C LEU A 195 26.27 -8.40 2.58
N THR A 196 26.16 -8.11 3.87
CA THR A 196 26.47 -6.81 4.48
C THR A 196 27.83 -6.80 5.20
N GLY A 197 28.70 -7.77 4.91
CA GLY A 197 30.05 -7.82 5.49
C GLY A 197 30.06 -7.95 7.01
N GLY A 198 29.07 -8.64 7.58
CA GLY A 198 28.94 -8.87 9.02
C GLY A 198 28.16 -7.80 9.79
N GLN A 199 27.74 -6.70 9.15
CA GLN A 199 27.14 -5.57 9.85
C GLN A 199 25.62 -5.69 10.07
N GLY A 200 24.90 -6.28 9.11
CA GLY A 200 23.44 -6.21 9.02
C GLY A 200 22.94 -4.94 8.34
N VAL A 201 21.62 -4.84 8.19
CA VAL A 201 20.97 -3.74 7.45
C VAL A 201 20.61 -2.57 8.36
N ASP A 202 20.58 -1.35 7.81
CA ASP A 202 20.15 -0.13 8.51
C ASP A 202 18.68 -0.18 8.91
N VAL A 203 17.85 -0.72 8.02
CA VAL A 203 16.41 -0.80 8.18
C VAL A 203 15.85 -2.10 7.58
N VAL A 204 14.85 -2.65 8.24
CA VAL A 204 13.99 -3.71 7.68
C VAL A 204 12.60 -3.15 7.48
N TYR A 205 12.06 -3.26 6.27
CA TYR A 205 10.67 -2.99 5.94
C TYR A 205 9.90 -4.32 5.91
N ASP A 206 9.11 -4.56 6.95
CA ASP A 206 8.40 -5.81 7.17
C ASP A 206 6.88 -5.63 7.05
N GLY A 207 6.35 -6.03 5.89
CA GLY A 207 4.91 -6.14 5.63
C GLY A 207 4.32 -7.54 5.91
N VAL A 208 5.17 -8.52 6.25
CA VAL A 208 4.77 -9.92 6.44
C VAL A 208 4.27 -10.14 7.86
N GLY A 209 5.01 -9.69 8.87
CA GLY A 209 4.59 -9.71 10.26
C GLY A 209 5.05 -10.96 11.01
N LYS A 210 4.10 -11.75 11.52
CA LYS A 210 4.35 -12.84 12.48
C LYS A 210 5.50 -13.78 12.10
N ASP A 211 5.55 -14.22 10.85
CA ASP A 211 6.45 -15.31 10.42
C ASP A 211 7.87 -14.81 10.13
N SER A 212 8.03 -13.53 9.81
CA SER A 212 9.31 -12.89 9.45
C SER A 212 9.96 -12.16 10.61
N TRP A 213 9.22 -11.91 11.70
CA TRP A 213 9.62 -11.03 12.81
C TRP A 213 11.04 -11.30 13.34
N ASP A 214 11.32 -12.55 13.70
CA ASP A 214 12.62 -12.90 14.31
C ASP A 214 13.77 -12.75 13.31
N ALA A 215 13.54 -13.13 12.05
CA ALA A 215 14.53 -12.98 10.98
C ALA A 215 14.81 -11.50 10.67
N SER A 216 13.77 -10.67 10.70
CA SER A 216 13.88 -9.22 10.56
C SER A 216 14.74 -8.61 11.66
N LEU A 217 14.46 -8.91 12.92
CA LEU A 217 15.28 -8.41 14.05
C LEU A 217 16.73 -8.90 13.98
N ALA A 218 16.94 -10.17 13.64
CA ALA A 218 18.28 -10.75 13.54
C ALA A 218 19.12 -10.16 12.39
N SER A 219 18.46 -9.66 11.33
CA SER A 219 19.10 -9.07 10.15
C SER A 219 19.58 -7.62 10.36
N LEU A 220 19.08 -6.94 11.39
CA LEU A 220 19.39 -5.52 11.64
C LEU A 220 20.80 -5.32 12.17
N ARG A 221 21.45 -4.22 11.76
CA ARG A 221 22.68 -3.77 12.41
C ARG A 221 22.41 -3.22 13.81
N ARG A 222 23.48 -2.96 14.57
CA ARG A 222 23.39 -2.21 15.84
C ARG A 222 22.67 -0.88 15.61
N ARG A 223 21.66 -0.60 16.44
CA ARG A 223 20.79 0.59 16.32
C ARG A 223 20.03 0.70 14.99
N GLY A 224 19.80 -0.42 14.31
CA GLY A 224 18.94 -0.46 13.13
C GLY A 224 17.46 -0.30 13.48
N LEU A 225 16.65 0.00 12.46
CA LEU A 225 15.21 0.23 12.59
C LEU A 225 14.39 -0.94 12.01
N MET A 226 13.53 -1.51 12.83
CA MET A 226 12.47 -2.43 12.40
C MET A 226 11.20 -1.64 12.06
N VAL A 227 10.82 -1.60 10.78
CA VAL A 227 9.56 -0.98 10.33
C VAL A 227 8.54 -2.09 10.05
N SER A 228 7.67 -2.36 11.03
CA SER A 228 6.61 -3.34 10.89
C SER A 228 5.34 -2.65 10.37
N TYR A 229 5.00 -2.78 9.10
CA TYR A 229 3.89 -2.02 8.48
C TYR A 229 2.74 -2.90 7.97
N GLY A 230 2.87 -4.23 8.06
CA GLY A 230 1.87 -5.18 7.59
C GLY A 230 1.73 -6.42 8.48
N ASN A 231 0.71 -7.24 8.19
CA ASN A 231 0.37 -8.47 8.92
C ASN A 231 -0.02 -9.60 7.95
N ALA A 232 0.66 -9.70 6.79
CA ALA A 232 0.26 -10.64 5.76
C ALA A 232 0.28 -12.12 6.22
N SER A 233 1.14 -12.50 7.17
CA SER A 233 1.16 -13.83 7.80
C SER A 233 0.47 -13.87 9.17
N GLY A 234 -0.13 -12.75 9.60
CA GLY A 234 -0.70 -12.55 10.91
C GLY A 234 0.02 -11.47 11.72
N ALA A 235 -0.64 -11.02 12.80
CA ALA A 235 -0.09 -10.03 13.71
C ALA A 235 1.12 -10.57 14.48
N VAL A 236 2.14 -9.73 14.63
CA VAL A 236 3.27 -10.00 15.53
C VAL A 236 2.75 -10.09 16.96
N PRO A 237 3.06 -11.16 17.72
CA PRO A 237 2.70 -11.26 19.14
C PRO A 237 3.31 -10.13 19.99
N PRO A 238 2.84 -9.90 21.23
CA PRO A 238 3.44 -8.92 22.13
C PRO A 238 4.96 -9.10 22.27
N VAL A 239 5.71 -8.01 22.02
CA VAL A 239 7.18 -8.00 22.00
C VAL A 239 7.72 -7.46 23.34
N SER A 240 8.73 -8.13 23.89
CA SER A 240 9.46 -7.61 25.05
C SER A 240 10.48 -6.55 24.61
N LEU A 241 10.44 -5.37 25.24
CA LEU A 241 11.43 -4.31 24.96
C LEU A 241 12.87 -4.74 25.31
N LEU A 242 13.04 -5.71 26.21
CA LEU A 242 14.36 -6.27 26.53
C LEU A 242 14.99 -6.98 25.32
N ASP A 243 14.18 -7.53 24.42
CA ASP A 243 14.68 -8.21 23.23
C ASP A 243 15.23 -7.21 22.21
N LEU A 244 14.69 -5.98 22.16
CA LEU A 244 15.29 -4.88 21.39
C LEU A 244 16.65 -4.46 21.95
N GLY A 245 16.79 -4.47 23.28
CA GLY A 245 18.06 -4.24 23.96
C GLY A 245 19.11 -5.31 23.59
N LYS A 246 18.75 -6.59 23.72
CA LYS A 246 19.59 -7.75 23.33
C LYS A 246 19.92 -7.75 21.83
N GLY A 247 19.00 -7.28 20.99
CA GLY A 247 19.17 -7.12 19.56
C GLY A 247 20.18 -6.04 19.13
N ARG A 248 20.98 -5.49 20.07
CA ARG A 248 21.95 -4.40 19.87
C ARG A 248 21.28 -3.02 19.78
N SER A 249 20.40 -2.74 20.75
CA SER A 249 19.72 -1.45 20.94
C SER A 249 18.89 -1.05 19.70
N LEU A 250 18.04 -1.96 19.24
CA LEU A 250 17.20 -1.76 18.07
C LEU A 250 16.06 -0.77 18.33
N TYR A 251 15.59 -0.16 17.25
CA TYR A 251 14.35 0.61 17.22
C TYR A 251 13.26 -0.21 16.52
N VAL A 252 12.01 -0.01 16.91
CA VAL A 252 10.84 -0.56 16.22
C VAL A 252 9.80 0.53 16.04
N THR A 253 9.12 0.54 14.89
CA THR A 253 7.93 1.35 14.65
C THR A 253 6.86 0.54 13.93
N ARG A 254 5.60 0.90 14.18
CA ARG A 254 4.40 0.37 13.51
C ARG A 254 3.62 1.53 12.87
N PRO A 255 4.04 2.01 11.68
CA PRO A 255 3.41 3.17 11.07
C PRO A 255 2.11 2.79 10.35
N SER A 256 1.23 3.79 10.19
CA SER A 256 0.03 3.74 9.36
C SER A 256 0.05 4.89 8.37
N LEU A 257 -0.35 4.66 7.12
CA LEU A 257 -0.41 5.71 6.09
C LEU A 257 -1.18 6.94 6.58
N PHE A 258 -2.30 6.73 7.28
CA PHE A 258 -3.19 7.81 7.70
C PHE A 258 -2.53 8.84 8.64
N ASP A 259 -1.47 8.44 9.37
CA ASP A 259 -0.70 9.35 10.22
C ASP A 259 0.30 10.20 9.41
N TYR A 260 0.63 9.79 8.18
CA TYR A 260 1.57 10.48 7.27
C TYR A 260 0.85 11.27 6.17
N VAL A 261 -0.47 11.15 6.08
CA VAL A 261 -1.33 11.95 5.17
C VAL A 261 -2.52 12.54 5.94
N ALA A 262 -2.31 12.86 7.22
CA ALA A 262 -3.36 13.29 8.14
C ALA A 262 -4.01 14.60 7.69
N THR A 263 -3.23 15.49 7.10
CA THR A 263 -3.68 16.77 6.54
C THR A 263 -3.73 16.74 5.00
N ALA A 264 -4.50 17.65 4.41
CA ALA A 264 -4.56 17.85 2.97
C ALA A 264 -3.19 18.22 2.37
N GLU A 265 -2.37 18.96 3.13
CA GLU A 265 -1.02 19.36 2.71
C GLU A 265 -0.07 18.16 2.66
N GLU A 266 -0.06 17.32 3.70
CA GLU A 266 0.74 16.08 3.74
C GLU A 266 0.31 15.08 2.66
N LEU A 267 -1.02 14.94 2.45
CA LEU A 267 -1.57 14.13 1.36
C LEU A 267 -1.08 14.64 0.00
N ALA A 268 -1.22 15.94 -0.25
CA ALA A 268 -0.80 16.54 -1.51
C ALA A 268 0.72 16.40 -1.75
N ALA A 269 1.54 16.63 -0.71
CA ALA A 269 2.99 16.47 -0.80
C ALA A 269 3.40 15.01 -1.08
N THR A 270 2.74 14.05 -0.43
CA THR A 270 3.00 12.62 -0.63
C THR A 270 2.55 12.17 -2.02
N ALA A 271 1.36 12.57 -2.47
CA ALA A 271 0.87 12.29 -3.81
C ALA A 271 1.76 12.93 -4.90
N ALA A 272 2.25 14.15 -4.69
CA ALA A 272 3.17 14.81 -5.61
C ALA A 272 4.48 14.02 -5.78
N ARG A 273 5.08 13.55 -4.68
CA ARG A 273 6.29 12.68 -4.73
C ARG A 273 6.03 11.36 -5.43
N LEU A 274 4.86 10.77 -5.23
CA LEU A 274 4.45 9.54 -5.92
C LEU A 274 4.31 9.79 -7.43
N PHE A 275 3.53 10.80 -7.82
CA PHE A 275 3.27 11.06 -9.23
C PHE A 275 4.51 11.53 -9.99
N ASP A 276 5.44 12.27 -9.37
CA ASP A 276 6.74 12.59 -9.97
C ASP A 276 7.48 11.31 -10.39
N ARG A 277 7.59 10.34 -9.48
CA ARG A 277 8.28 9.06 -9.75
C ARG A 277 7.53 8.18 -10.73
N MET A 278 6.20 8.26 -10.76
CA MET A 278 5.40 7.60 -11.79
C MET A 278 5.64 8.22 -13.17
N ALA A 279 5.64 9.55 -13.27
CA ALA A 279 5.89 10.27 -14.52
C ALA A 279 7.32 10.04 -15.05
N ARG A 280 8.31 9.96 -14.14
CA ARG A 280 9.70 9.61 -14.46
C ARG A 280 9.91 8.13 -14.79
N GLY A 281 8.89 7.28 -14.61
CA GLY A 281 8.96 5.84 -14.86
C GLY A 281 9.79 5.06 -13.83
N VAL A 282 10.20 5.68 -12.71
CA VAL A 282 10.90 5.02 -11.60
C VAL A 282 9.97 4.01 -10.94
N VAL A 283 8.72 4.43 -10.73
CA VAL A 283 7.66 3.60 -10.18
C VAL A 283 6.61 3.40 -11.25
N GLN A 284 6.11 2.18 -11.41
CA GLN A 284 5.11 1.88 -12.43
C GLN A 284 3.96 1.07 -11.82
N ALA A 285 2.74 1.43 -12.20
CA ALA A 285 1.56 0.66 -11.88
C ALA A 285 1.53 -0.62 -12.73
N CYS A 286 2.04 -1.72 -12.20
CA CYS A 286 1.95 -3.04 -12.83
C CYS A 286 0.54 -3.61 -12.62
N ILE A 287 -0.42 -3.21 -13.44
CA ILE A 287 -1.80 -3.73 -13.38
C ILE A 287 -1.83 -5.11 -14.04
N GLY A 288 -1.81 -6.16 -13.22
CA GLY A 288 -1.84 -7.53 -13.71
C GLY A 288 -3.25 -7.97 -14.11
N GLN A 289 -4.27 -7.49 -13.40
CA GLN A 289 -5.64 -7.96 -13.56
C GLN A 289 -6.65 -6.81 -13.51
N ARG A 290 -7.70 -6.92 -14.33
CA ARG A 290 -8.87 -6.04 -14.36
C ARG A 290 -10.11 -6.90 -14.20
N PHE A 291 -10.91 -6.60 -13.18
CA PHE A 291 -12.22 -7.25 -13.01
C PHE A 291 -13.32 -6.20 -13.17
N PRO A 292 -14.47 -6.53 -13.77
CA PRO A 292 -15.66 -5.72 -13.60
C PRO A 292 -15.98 -5.53 -12.11
N LEU A 293 -16.48 -4.38 -11.70
CA LEU A 293 -16.86 -4.10 -10.32
C LEU A 293 -17.90 -5.14 -9.82
N SER A 294 -18.78 -5.60 -10.70
CA SER A 294 -19.73 -6.70 -10.47
C SER A 294 -19.08 -8.03 -10.06
N GLN A 295 -17.78 -8.21 -10.33
CA GLN A 295 -16.99 -9.39 -10.00
C GLN A 295 -16.05 -9.16 -8.81
N ALA A 296 -16.29 -8.16 -7.96
CA ALA A 296 -15.47 -7.88 -6.77
C ALA A 296 -15.25 -9.12 -5.89
N ALA A 297 -16.24 -10.00 -5.74
CA ALA A 297 -16.09 -11.26 -5.01
C ALA A 297 -15.01 -12.17 -5.62
N GLU A 298 -14.95 -12.27 -6.95
CA GLU A 298 -13.92 -13.07 -7.63
C GLU A 298 -12.54 -12.43 -7.53
N ALA A 299 -12.46 -11.10 -7.63
CA ALA A 299 -11.22 -10.38 -7.42
C ALA A 299 -10.63 -10.63 -6.01
N HIS A 300 -11.49 -10.64 -4.98
CA HIS A 300 -11.07 -11.01 -3.62
C HIS A 300 -10.62 -12.49 -3.52
N ARG A 301 -11.34 -13.44 -4.14
CA ARG A 301 -10.90 -14.85 -4.19
C ARG A 301 -9.54 -15.02 -4.87
N ALA A 302 -9.30 -14.27 -5.95
CA ALA A 302 -8.02 -14.30 -6.65
C ALA A 302 -6.88 -13.73 -5.78
N LEU A 303 -7.13 -12.61 -5.10
CA LEU A 303 -6.16 -11.98 -4.20
C LEU A 303 -5.79 -12.90 -3.03
N GLU A 304 -6.78 -13.40 -2.29
CA GLU A 304 -6.58 -14.27 -1.13
C GLU A 304 -5.99 -15.64 -1.53
N GLY A 305 -6.36 -16.14 -2.70
CA GLY A 305 -5.81 -17.35 -3.30
C GLY A 305 -4.39 -17.19 -3.88
N ARG A 306 -3.76 -16.01 -3.73
CA ARG A 306 -2.43 -15.69 -4.27
C ARG A 306 -2.30 -15.90 -5.79
N ARG A 307 -3.41 -15.73 -6.53
CA ARG A 307 -3.49 -15.88 -7.99
C ARG A 307 -3.30 -14.55 -8.75
N THR A 308 -3.04 -13.46 -8.04
CA THR A 308 -2.81 -12.13 -8.62
C THR A 308 -1.32 -11.80 -8.70
N THR A 309 -0.94 -11.06 -9.74
CA THR A 309 0.38 -10.46 -9.90
C THR A 309 0.23 -8.94 -10.04
N GLY A 310 1.12 -8.18 -9.41
CA GLY A 310 1.02 -6.72 -9.39
C GLY A 310 -0.26 -6.20 -8.72
N ALA A 311 -0.77 -5.09 -9.21
CA ALA A 311 -2.02 -4.50 -8.77
C ALA A 311 -3.23 -5.14 -9.47
N THR A 312 -4.32 -5.25 -8.72
CA THR A 312 -5.65 -5.58 -9.25
C THR A 312 -6.52 -4.34 -9.15
N ILE A 313 -7.26 -4.04 -10.22
CA ILE A 313 -8.26 -2.97 -10.24
C ILE A 313 -9.64 -3.52 -10.60
N LEU A 314 -10.66 -2.84 -10.09
CA LEU A 314 -12.06 -3.04 -10.46
C LEU A 314 -12.49 -1.92 -11.42
N ILE A 315 -13.17 -2.30 -12.49
CA ILE A 315 -13.69 -1.39 -13.51
C ILE A 315 -15.20 -1.22 -13.27
N PRO A 316 -15.67 -0.02 -12.87
CA PRO A 316 -17.07 0.25 -12.55
C PRO A 316 -18.09 -0.08 -13.65
#